data_AF-A0A5B8C3J3-F1
#
_entry.id   AF-A0A5B8C3J3-F1
#
_cell.length_a   1.000
_cell.length_b   1.000
_cell.length_c   1.000
_cell.angle_alpha   90.00
_cell.angle_beta   90.00
_cell.angle_gamma   90.00
#
_symmetry.space_group_name_H-M   'P 1'
#
loop_
_entity.id
_entity.type
_entity.pdbx_description
1 polymer ?
#
loop_
_entity_poly.entity_id
_entity_poly.type
_entity_poly.pdbx_seq_one_letter_code
_entity_poly.pdbx_strand_id
1 'polypeptide(L)'
;MRAASPRPPAEASGSNGRSPQLSPPEPAPAAPTLERAHVDTNQKAVATPATAGTGAVGEHPEPADRQRVKHDGPLRTAVVVNPARVEGLDELRATIEETLAAAGWPVPLWFETTPEDPGAGQARQAVAEGAEVVFVSGGDGTVRSCVQGLAGSEAALAVLPAGTGNLLATNLGLPDDPTEGVRLAVDRGRHLLDIGEVDGQAFAVMAGMGFDAKLLEDASTTLKARVGSLAYVLSALKHLRDRPMRVQIQIDDDPPLRRRARTVVVGNVGRLQGGVRLLADAEPDNGQLDVAILAPRHLTDWVALAWGILRRHEHVPRMEVLRGSRITITSDRDQPCQLDGDVIDPRRVLAATVRPAALWLCVYQPDRSPDLAEGSPNKR
;
A
#
# COMPACT_ATOMS: atom_id res chain seq x y z
N MET A 1 59.27 -33.40 28.34
CA MET A 1 58.92 -33.55 29.78
C MET A 1 57.44 -33.22 29.94
N ARG A 2 56.68 -34.15 30.54
CA ARG A 2 55.23 -34.07 30.81
C ARG A 2 54.96 -33.37 32.14
N ALA A 3 53.87 -32.60 32.23
CA ALA A 3 53.09 -32.34 33.46
C ALA A 3 51.68 -31.86 33.01
N ALA A 4 50.63 -32.69 33.05
CA ALA A 4 49.82 -33.14 34.20
C ALA A 4 48.73 -32.12 34.61
N SER A 5 47.48 -32.42 34.23
CA SER A 5 46.24 -31.83 34.74
C SER A 5 45.95 -32.28 36.18
N PRO A 6 45.10 -31.54 36.91
CA PRO A 6 44.25 -32.12 37.93
C PRO A 6 42.75 -31.94 37.62
N ARG A 7 41.99 -33.03 37.82
CA ARG A 7 40.52 -33.11 37.90
C ARG A 7 40.06 -32.91 39.37
N PRO A 8 38.75 -32.69 39.62
CA PRO A 8 38.22 -31.99 40.79
C PRO A 8 37.74 -32.94 41.92
N PRO A 9 37.31 -32.40 43.08
CA PRO A 9 36.33 -33.04 43.97
C PRO A 9 34.96 -32.32 43.84
N ALA A 10 33.83 -32.77 44.39
CA ALA A 10 33.22 -34.06 44.68
C ALA A 10 31.77 -33.68 45.10
N GLU A 11 30.82 -34.55 44.81
CA GLU A 11 29.38 -34.37 45.05
C GLU A 11 29.02 -34.23 46.54
N ALA A 12 27.99 -33.43 46.83
CA ALA A 12 27.24 -33.48 48.08
C ALA A 12 25.74 -33.63 47.77
N SER A 13 25.16 -34.68 48.34
CA SER A 13 23.79 -35.14 48.22
C SER A 13 22.77 -34.27 48.97
N GLY A 14 21.59 -34.14 48.37
CA GLY A 14 20.30 -34.41 49.03
C GLY A 14 19.75 -33.41 50.04
N SER A 15 18.62 -32.77 49.70
CA SER A 15 17.46 -32.74 50.61
C SER A 15 16.16 -32.53 49.83
N ASN A 16 15.23 -33.45 50.07
CA ASN A 16 13.83 -33.40 49.63
C ASN A 16 13.08 -32.34 50.46
N GLY A 17 12.43 -31.39 49.79
CA GLY A 17 11.49 -30.45 50.40
C GLY A 17 10.23 -30.35 49.55
N ARG A 18 9.11 -30.80 50.12
CA ARG A 18 7.77 -30.91 49.51
C ARG A 18 7.24 -29.58 48.97
N SER A 19 6.79 -29.58 47.71
CA SER A 19 5.89 -28.54 47.18
C SER A 19 4.43 -28.87 47.56
N PRO A 20 3.65 -27.93 48.12
CA PRO A 20 2.25 -28.18 48.44
C PRO A 20 1.38 -28.19 47.18
N GLN A 21 0.52 -29.22 47.07
CA GLN A 21 -0.52 -29.33 46.04
C GLN A 21 -1.54 -28.20 46.19
N LEU A 22 -1.72 -27.42 45.13
CA LEU A 22 -2.83 -26.47 44.98
C LEU A 22 -4.08 -27.25 44.53
N SER A 23 -5.14 -27.22 45.33
CA SER A 23 -6.46 -27.73 44.97
C SER A 23 -7.08 -26.89 43.84
N PRO A 24 -7.83 -27.49 42.91
CA PRO A 24 -8.50 -26.75 41.84
C PRO A 24 -9.69 -25.94 42.38
N PRO A 25 -9.99 -24.76 41.80
CA PRO A 25 -11.15 -23.95 42.21
C PRO A 25 -12.48 -24.59 41.77
N GLU A 26 -13.50 -24.47 42.63
CA GLU A 26 -14.89 -24.89 42.38
C GLU A 26 -15.53 -24.17 41.17
N PRO A 27 -16.43 -24.83 40.42
CA PRO A 27 -17.13 -24.22 39.30
C PRO A 27 -18.23 -23.24 39.75
N ALA A 28 -18.28 -22.08 39.09
CA ALA A 28 -19.30 -21.05 39.29
C ALA A 28 -20.71 -21.53 38.86
N PRO A 29 -21.78 -21.04 39.51
CA PRO A 29 -23.16 -21.47 39.21
C PRO A 29 -23.67 -20.92 37.87
N ALA A 30 -24.45 -21.74 37.18
CA ALA A 30 -25.03 -21.47 35.85
C ALA A 30 -26.07 -20.33 35.87
N ALA A 31 -25.99 -19.45 34.87
CA ALA A 31 -27.00 -18.42 34.60
C ALA A 31 -28.25 -19.00 33.89
N PRO A 32 -29.45 -18.48 34.16
CA PRO A 32 -30.70 -19.06 33.65
C PRO A 32 -30.94 -18.78 32.17
N THR A 33 -31.47 -19.79 31.49
CA THR A 33 -31.92 -19.79 30.10
C THR A 33 -33.13 -18.87 29.91
N LEU A 34 -33.04 -17.89 29.00
CA LEU A 34 -34.19 -17.11 28.55
C LEU A 34 -34.71 -17.63 27.22
N GLU A 35 -36.02 -17.83 27.23
CA GLU A 35 -36.88 -18.56 26.32
C GLU A 35 -37.14 -17.78 25.03
N ARG A 36 -37.17 -18.49 23.90
CA ARG A 36 -37.52 -17.95 22.58
C ARG A 36 -39.02 -17.65 22.52
N ALA A 37 -39.39 -16.39 22.35
CA ALA A 37 -40.74 -16.02 21.93
C ALA A 37 -40.82 -15.94 20.40
N HIS A 38 -41.55 -16.89 19.80
CA HIS A 38 -42.18 -16.74 18.50
C HIS A 38 -43.35 -15.76 18.63
N VAL A 39 -43.42 -14.75 17.77
CA VAL A 39 -44.68 -14.10 17.41
C VAL A 39 -44.73 -14.01 15.90
N ASP A 40 -45.78 -14.62 15.39
CA ASP A 40 -46.11 -14.81 14.01
C ASP A 40 -47.00 -13.65 13.52
N THR A 41 -46.88 -13.36 12.22
CA THR A 41 -47.90 -12.76 11.32
C THR A 41 -48.54 -11.39 11.68
N ASN A 42 -48.40 -10.39 10.79
CA ASN A 42 -49.48 -10.05 9.84
C ASN A 42 -49.08 -8.93 8.86
N GLN A 43 -49.44 -9.13 7.60
CA GLN A 43 -49.47 -8.11 6.55
C GLN A 43 -50.57 -7.10 6.83
N LYS A 44 -50.30 -5.80 6.64
CA LYS A 44 -51.32 -4.84 6.19
C LYS A 44 -50.70 -3.67 5.44
N ALA A 45 -51.40 -3.31 4.37
CA ALA A 45 -51.02 -2.46 3.28
C ALA A 45 -50.95 -0.96 3.62
N VAL A 46 -50.07 -0.29 2.87
CA VAL A 46 -50.21 1.03 2.22
C VAL A 46 -50.97 2.11 2.99
N ALA A 47 -50.20 3.07 3.52
CA ALA A 47 -50.65 4.44 3.72
C ALA A 47 -49.53 5.39 3.26
N THR A 48 -49.82 6.18 2.23
CA THR A 48 -49.01 7.33 1.80
C THR A 48 -49.30 8.52 2.73
N PRO A 49 -48.28 9.26 3.18
CA PRO A 49 -48.43 10.69 3.45
C PRO A 49 -47.47 11.48 2.54
N ALA A 50 -47.99 12.33 1.67
CA ALA A 50 -48.26 13.75 1.92
C ALA A 50 -46.96 14.59 2.00
N THR A 51 -46.74 15.31 0.90
CA THR A 51 -45.75 16.37 0.70
C THR A 51 -45.97 17.54 1.65
N ALA A 52 -44.97 17.88 2.47
CA ALA A 52 -44.59 19.26 2.84
C ALA A 52 -43.39 19.25 3.82
N GLY A 53 -42.35 20.02 3.50
CA GLY A 53 -41.31 20.40 4.47
C GLY A 53 -39.89 20.39 3.90
N THR A 54 -39.56 21.37 3.05
CA THR A 54 -38.21 21.65 2.55
C THR A 54 -37.30 22.09 3.70
N GLY A 55 -36.69 21.13 4.39
CA GLY A 55 -35.54 21.34 5.24
C GLY A 55 -34.28 21.00 4.43
N ALA A 56 -33.40 21.98 4.24
CA ALA A 56 -32.15 21.84 3.52
C ALA A 56 -31.30 20.69 4.10
N VAL A 57 -31.35 19.53 3.45
CA VAL A 57 -30.31 18.51 3.55
C VAL A 57 -29.14 19.10 2.79
N GLY A 58 -28.01 19.34 3.47
CA GLY A 58 -26.79 19.79 2.82
C GLY A 58 -26.44 18.79 1.72
N GLU A 59 -26.53 19.24 0.47
CA GLU A 59 -26.02 18.49 -0.68
C GLU A 59 -24.53 18.29 -0.44
N HIS A 60 -24.14 17.07 -0.06
CA HIS A 60 -22.76 16.65 -0.23
C HIS A 60 -22.51 16.61 -1.74
N PRO A 61 -21.60 17.44 -2.28
CA PRO A 61 -21.30 17.40 -3.69
C PRO A 61 -20.88 15.98 -4.07
N GLU A 62 -21.32 15.50 -5.24
CA GLU A 62 -20.92 14.21 -5.79
C GLU A 62 -19.39 14.04 -5.73
N PRO A 63 -18.84 12.82 -5.56
CA PRO A 63 -17.40 12.58 -5.48
C PRO A 63 -16.59 13.29 -6.59
N ALA A 64 -17.15 13.35 -7.81
CA ALA A 64 -16.59 14.06 -8.96
C ALA A 64 -16.42 15.58 -8.75
N ASP A 65 -17.34 16.23 -8.02
CA ASP A 65 -17.26 17.68 -7.76
C ASP A 65 -16.12 18.06 -6.80
N ARG A 66 -15.68 17.11 -5.96
CA ARG A 66 -14.49 17.28 -5.09
C ARG A 66 -13.19 17.01 -5.83
N GLN A 67 -13.24 16.28 -6.93
CA GLN A 67 -12.09 15.81 -7.70
C GLN A 67 -11.51 16.87 -8.66
N ARG A 68 -12.12 18.05 -8.73
CA ARG A 68 -11.59 19.21 -9.47
C ARG A 68 -11.46 20.43 -8.56
N VAL A 69 -10.33 21.11 -8.67
CA VAL A 69 -10.14 22.41 -8.02
C VAL A 69 -10.89 23.49 -8.79
N LYS A 70 -11.99 24.00 -8.20
CA LYS A 70 -12.73 25.17 -8.68
C LYS A 70 -12.00 26.45 -8.26
N HIS A 71 -10.79 26.68 -8.79
CA HIS A 71 -10.02 27.90 -8.54
C HIS A 71 -9.75 28.62 -9.86
N ASP A 72 -10.16 29.89 -9.95
CA ASP A 72 -10.09 30.74 -11.15
C ASP A 72 -8.69 31.35 -11.43
N GLY A 73 -7.61 30.72 -10.95
CA GLY A 73 -6.25 31.26 -11.09
C GLY A 73 -5.16 30.17 -11.03
N PRO A 74 -3.93 30.49 -11.48
CA PRO A 74 -2.83 29.54 -11.45
C PRO A 74 -2.50 29.14 -10.02
N LEU A 75 -2.23 27.85 -9.81
CA LEU A 75 -1.95 27.33 -8.48
C LEU A 75 -0.49 27.57 -8.10
N ARG A 76 -0.22 27.67 -6.81
CA ARG A 76 1.14 27.67 -6.30
C ARG A 76 1.69 26.25 -6.33
N THR A 77 2.91 26.09 -6.83
CA THR A 77 3.52 24.78 -6.99
C THR A 77 4.89 24.70 -6.34
N ALA A 78 5.24 23.51 -5.91
CA ALA A 78 6.59 23.17 -5.48
C ALA A 78 7.08 21.91 -6.21
N VAL A 79 8.39 21.77 -6.32
CA VAL A 79 9.06 20.55 -6.79
C VAL A 79 9.91 20.02 -5.64
N VAL A 80 9.65 18.78 -5.24
CA VAL A 80 10.53 17.99 -4.38
C VAL A 80 11.28 17.03 -5.29
N VAL A 81 12.61 17.14 -5.34
CA VAL A 81 13.44 16.38 -6.26
C VAL A 81 14.54 15.63 -5.52
N ASN A 82 14.75 14.37 -5.93
CA ASN A 82 15.93 13.60 -5.52
C ASN A 82 17.05 13.76 -6.55
N PRO A 83 18.05 14.63 -6.29
CA PRO A 83 19.10 14.92 -7.27
C PRO A 83 19.98 13.69 -7.57
N ALA A 84 20.00 12.67 -6.69
CA ALA A 84 20.75 11.43 -6.93
C ALA A 84 20.03 10.45 -7.87
N ARG A 85 18.75 10.70 -8.21
CA ARG A 85 17.93 9.83 -9.08
C ARG A 85 17.57 10.49 -10.40
N VAL A 86 17.70 11.81 -10.50
CA VAL A 86 17.40 12.56 -11.72
C VAL A 86 18.68 12.77 -12.52
N GLU A 87 18.71 12.25 -13.74
CA GLU A 87 19.71 12.62 -14.74
C GLU A 87 19.28 13.94 -15.40
N GLY A 88 20.18 14.91 -15.49
CA GLY A 88 19.89 16.21 -16.12
C GLY A 88 18.90 17.07 -15.31
N LEU A 89 19.28 17.43 -14.08
CA LEU A 89 18.43 18.23 -13.19
C LEU A 89 18.11 19.62 -13.77
N ASP A 90 19.06 20.24 -14.46
CA ASP A 90 18.86 21.54 -15.10
C ASP A 90 17.87 21.44 -16.27
N GLU A 91 17.95 20.37 -17.06
CA GLU A 91 16.98 20.09 -18.14
C GLU A 91 15.59 19.80 -17.58
N LEU A 92 15.49 19.02 -16.50
CA LEU A 92 14.21 18.79 -15.82
C LEU A 92 13.62 20.10 -15.29
N ARG A 93 14.45 20.94 -14.66
CA ARG A 93 14.04 22.25 -14.15
C ARG A 93 13.50 23.13 -15.27
N ALA A 94 14.25 23.27 -16.36
CA ALA A 94 13.82 24.02 -17.53
C ALA A 94 12.49 23.47 -18.10
N THR A 95 12.38 22.15 -18.25
CA THR A 95 11.16 21.49 -18.77
C THR A 95 9.93 21.81 -17.91
N ILE A 96 10.06 21.70 -16.58
CA ILE A 96 8.95 21.98 -15.66
C ILE A 96 8.59 23.47 -15.70
N GLU A 97 9.57 24.36 -15.60
CA GLU A 97 9.36 25.81 -15.57
C GLU A 97 8.76 26.33 -16.89
N GLU A 98 9.26 25.87 -18.04
CA GLU A 98 8.72 26.23 -19.36
C GLU A 98 7.29 25.71 -19.55
N THR A 99 7.01 24.48 -19.12
CA THR A 99 5.66 23.90 -19.24
C THR A 99 4.65 24.61 -18.34
N LEU A 100 5.03 24.95 -17.10
CA LEU A 100 4.20 25.75 -16.20
C LEU A 100 3.99 27.17 -16.75
N ALA A 101 5.04 27.83 -17.24
CA ALA A 101 4.95 29.17 -17.81
C ALA A 101 4.04 29.20 -19.04
N ALA A 102 4.10 28.19 -19.92
CA ALA A 102 3.22 28.05 -21.07
C ALA A 102 1.74 27.92 -20.67
N ALA A 103 1.46 27.37 -19.48
CA ALA A 103 0.13 27.28 -18.89
C ALA A 103 -0.27 28.52 -18.06
N GLY A 104 0.61 29.52 -17.95
CA GLY A 104 0.39 30.72 -17.14
C GLY A 104 0.53 30.49 -15.62
N TRP A 105 1.18 29.39 -15.21
CA TRP A 105 1.46 29.10 -13.80
C TRP A 105 2.78 29.75 -13.37
N PRO A 106 2.90 30.18 -12.09
CA PRO A 106 4.14 30.75 -11.57
C PRO A 106 5.27 29.72 -11.53
N VAL A 107 6.50 30.21 -11.47
CA VAL A 107 7.69 29.38 -11.22
C VAL A 107 7.52 28.64 -9.88
N PRO A 108 7.79 27.32 -9.83
CA PRO A 108 7.63 26.54 -8.61
C PRO A 108 8.73 26.85 -7.59
N LEU A 109 8.42 26.61 -6.32
CA LEU A 109 9.43 26.47 -5.27
C LEU A 109 10.22 25.17 -5.47
N TRP A 110 11.49 25.13 -5.12
CA TRP A 110 12.35 23.97 -5.35
C TRP A 110 12.96 23.47 -4.04
N PHE A 111 12.80 22.17 -3.78
CA PHE A 111 13.33 21.49 -2.61
C PHE A 111 14.06 20.22 -3.02
N GLU A 112 15.36 20.15 -2.71
CA GLU A 112 16.15 18.95 -2.92
C GLU A 112 16.07 18.04 -1.68
N THR A 113 15.89 16.75 -1.91
CA THR A 113 15.89 15.75 -0.84
C THR A 113 17.32 15.45 -0.39
N THR A 114 17.48 14.99 0.85
CA THR A 114 18.76 14.46 1.34
C THR A 114 18.61 12.99 1.74
N PRO A 115 19.71 12.26 1.96
CA PRO A 115 19.63 10.90 2.51
C PRO A 115 18.89 10.82 3.86
N GLU A 116 19.01 11.86 4.69
CA GLU A 116 18.38 11.95 6.02
C GLU A 116 16.90 12.34 5.95
N ASP A 117 16.52 13.11 4.92
CA ASP A 117 15.14 13.47 4.63
C ASP A 117 14.83 13.23 3.14
N PRO A 118 14.35 12.02 2.79
CA PRO A 118 14.17 11.60 1.41
C PRO A 118 12.91 12.20 0.76
N GLY A 119 12.25 13.18 1.39
CA GLY A 119 11.17 13.96 0.79
C GLY A 119 10.06 14.41 1.73
N ALA A 120 9.92 13.80 2.92
CA ALA A 120 8.79 14.05 3.80
C ALA A 120 8.84 15.46 4.40
N GLY A 121 10.01 15.93 4.83
CA GLY A 121 10.14 17.29 5.35
C GLY A 121 10.07 18.34 4.25
N GLN A 122 10.66 18.09 3.08
CA GLN A 122 10.54 18.97 1.91
C GLN A 122 9.08 19.12 1.47
N ALA A 123 8.31 18.03 1.44
CA ALA A 123 6.89 18.08 1.12
C ALA A 123 6.08 18.87 2.16
N ARG A 124 6.34 18.67 3.47
CA ARG A 124 5.71 19.48 4.52
C ARG A 124 6.09 20.95 4.42
N GLN A 125 7.35 21.25 4.10
CA GLN A 125 7.82 22.62 3.92
C GLN A 125 7.13 23.28 2.72
N ALA A 126 7.01 22.59 1.59
CA ALA A 126 6.27 23.07 0.43
C ALA A 126 4.83 23.44 0.78
N VAL A 127 4.13 22.59 1.55
CA VAL A 127 2.77 22.87 2.04
C VAL A 127 2.76 24.10 2.96
N ALA A 128 3.72 24.21 3.87
CA ALA A 128 3.84 25.38 4.76
C ALA A 128 4.11 26.69 4.02
N GLU A 129 4.80 26.62 2.88
CA GLU A 129 5.03 27.76 1.97
C GLU A 129 3.84 28.04 1.02
N GLY A 130 2.77 27.26 1.15
CA GLY A 130 1.49 27.45 0.46
C GLY A 130 1.43 26.79 -0.92
N ALA A 131 2.22 25.75 -1.18
CA ALA A 131 2.08 24.95 -2.39
C ALA A 131 0.76 24.16 -2.37
N GLU A 132 0.02 24.25 -3.46
CA GLU A 132 -1.25 23.54 -3.70
C GLU A 132 -1.06 22.31 -4.59
N VAL A 133 0.05 22.25 -5.33
CA VAL A 133 0.54 21.06 -6.03
C VAL A 133 2.02 20.88 -5.70
N VAL A 134 2.39 19.67 -5.33
CA VAL A 134 3.78 19.29 -5.10
C VAL A 134 4.16 18.24 -6.13
N PHE A 135 4.97 18.66 -7.12
CA PHE A 135 5.62 17.76 -8.06
C PHE A 135 6.71 17.00 -7.32
N VAL A 136 6.75 15.69 -7.49
CA VAL A 136 7.77 14.83 -6.87
C VAL A 136 8.53 14.09 -7.94
N SER A 137 9.81 14.41 -8.07
CA SER A 137 10.72 13.78 -9.03
C SER A 137 11.76 12.92 -8.32
N GLY A 138 11.63 11.61 -8.44
CA GLY A 138 12.48 10.64 -7.75
C GLY A 138 12.05 9.20 -7.96
N GLY A 139 12.66 8.28 -7.21
CA GLY A 139 12.23 6.88 -7.16
C GLY A 139 11.11 6.62 -6.14
N ASP A 140 10.70 5.36 -6.02
CA ASP A 140 9.58 4.94 -5.17
C ASP A 140 9.71 5.39 -3.71
N GLY A 141 10.91 5.27 -3.13
CA GLY A 141 11.16 5.75 -1.76
C GLY A 141 10.99 7.26 -1.57
N THR A 142 11.38 8.07 -2.57
CA THR A 142 11.14 9.54 -2.55
C THR A 142 9.65 9.84 -2.65
N VAL A 143 8.94 9.17 -3.54
CA VAL A 143 7.49 9.31 -3.70
C VAL A 143 6.77 8.92 -2.41
N ARG A 144 7.07 7.76 -1.82
CA ARG A 144 6.50 7.31 -0.54
C ARG A 144 6.80 8.30 0.60
N SER A 145 8.02 8.83 0.67
CA SER A 145 8.38 9.85 1.66
C SER A 145 7.55 11.13 1.50
N CYS A 146 7.34 11.58 0.26
CA CYS A 146 6.46 12.72 -0.02
C CYS A 146 4.99 12.41 0.29
N VAL A 147 4.51 11.19 0.01
CA VAL A 147 3.17 10.73 0.44
C VAL A 147 3.02 10.89 1.95
N GLN A 148 3.99 10.45 2.75
CA GLN A 148 3.98 10.65 4.21
C GLN A 148 3.90 12.13 4.59
N GLY A 149 4.64 13.00 3.88
CA GLY A 149 4.68 14.44 4.14
C GLY A 149 3.38 15.17 3.76
N LEU A 150 2.68 14.70 2.73
CA LEU A 150 1.46 15.31 2.21
C LEU A 150 0.18 14.72 2.78
N ALA A 151 0.24 13.53 3.41
CA ALA A 151 -0.92 12.84 3.93
C ALA A 151 -1.68 13.70 4.97
N GLY A 152 -2.94 14.03 4.66
CA GLY A 152 -3.83 14.88 5.45
C GLY A 152 -3.77 16.37 5.08
N SER A 153 -2.96 16.77 4.10
CA SER A 153 -2.94 18.12 3.55
C SER A 153 -3.89 18.28 2.36
N GLU A 154 -4.19 19.53 1.99
CA GLU A 154 -4.98 19.85 0.79
C GLU A 154 -4.13 19.93 -0.49
N ALA A 155 -2.80 19.85 -0.36
CA ALA A 155 -1.89 19.89 -1.50
C ALA A 155 -1.94 18.56 -2.27
N ALA A 156 -2.00 18.66 -3.60
CA ALA A 156 -2.00 17.49 -4.46
C ALA A 156 -0.58 17.04 -4.80
N LEU A 157 -0.33 15.75 -4.70
CA LEU A 157 0.87 15.09 -5.20
C LEU A 157 0.78 14.98 -6.73
N ALA A 158 1.82 15.40 -7.44
CA ALA A 158 2.02 15.11 -8.86
C ALA A 158 3.32 14.31 -9.02
N VAL A 159 3.23 13.06 -9.45
CA VAL A 159 4.41 12.20 -9.59
C VAL A 159 5.07 12.47 -10.95
N LEU A 160 6.36 12.78 -10.94
CA LEU A 160 7.23 12.86 -12.10
C LEU A 160 8.24 11.70 -12.01
N PRO A 161 7.98 10.56 -12.69
CA PRO A 161 8.74 9.35 -12.45
C PRO A 161 10.22 9.50 -12.84
N ALA A 162 11.14 9.25 -11.92
CA ALA A 162 12.59 9.28 -12.18
C ALA A 162 13.32 8.02 -11.65
N GLY A 163 12.58 7.04 -11.12
CA GLY A 163 13.12 5.77 -10.64
C GLY A 163 13.03 4.64 -11.67
N THR A 164 13.54 3.47 -11.30
CA THR A 164 13.43 2.25 -12.12
C THR A 164 12.08 1.54 -11.95
N GLY A 165 11.48 1.64 -10.76
CA GLY A 165 10.25 0.93 -10.41
C GLY A 165 8.98 1.73 -10.68
N ASN A 166 8.95 2.99 -10.20
CA ASN A 166 7.85 3.95 -10.38
C ASN A 166 6.48 3.32 -10.11
N LEU A 167 6.37 2.63 -8.97
CA LEU A 167 5.27 1.77 -8.58
C LEU A 167 3.92 2.49 -8.62
N LEU A 168 3.82 3.67 -8.00
CA LEU A 168 2.57 4.44 -7.94
C LEU A 168 2.16 4.93 -9.34
N ALA A 169 3.11 5.51 -10.09
CA ALA A 169 2.87 5.99 -11.45
C ALA A 169 2.44 4.85 -12.38
N THR A 170 3.16 3.73 -12.37
CA THR A 170 2.84 2.53 -13.17
C THR A 170 1.47 1.96 -12.80
N ASN A 171 1.14 1.93 -11.51
CA ASN A 171 -0.13 1.42 -11.02
C ASN A 171 -1.33 2.23 -11.52
N LEU A 172 -1.16 3.56 -11.52
CA LEU A 172 -2.23 4.50 -11.87
C LEU A 172 -2.13 4.98 -13.31
N GLY A 173 -1.19 4.46 -14.09
CA GLY A 173 -1.00 4.81 -15.50
C GLY A 173 -0.64 6.28 -15.72
N LEU A 174 0.07 6.88 -14.76
CA LEU A 174 0.57 8.25 -14.85
C LEU A 174 1.68 8.34 -15.93
N PRO A 175 1.85 9.51 -16.56
CA PRO A 175 2.85 9.68 -17.61
C PRO A 175 4.28 9.58 -17.05
N ASP A 176 5.15 8.93 -17.81
CA ASP A 176 6.59 8.86 -17.54
C ASP A 176 7.33 10.12 -18.01
N ASP A 177 6.79 10.82 -19.01
CA ASP A 177 7.38 12.06 -19.55
C ASP A 177 7.09 13.25 -18.62
N PRO A 178 8.12 14.02 -18.19
CA PRO A 178 7.92 15.15 -17.28
C PRO A 178 7.00 16.25 -17.84
N THR A 179 7.01 16.52 -19.15
CA THR A 179 6.13 17.53 -19.77
C THR A 179 4.68 17.12 -19.62
N GLU A 180 4.38 15.85 -19.93
CA GLU A 180 3.03 15.29 -19.77
C GLU A 180 2.61 15.21 -18.30
N GLY A 181 3.54 14.92 -17.37
CA GLY A 181 3.29 14.95 -15.93
C GLY A 181 2.93 16.35 -15.40
N VAL A 182 3.59 17.39 -15.91
CA VAL A 182 3.24 18.78 -15.58
C VAL A 182 1.89 19.17 -16.18
N ARG A 183 1.63 18.81 -17.45
CA ARG A 183 0.33 19.04 -18.10
C ARG A 183 -0.82 18.37 -17.35
N LEU A 184 -0.62 17.14 -16.88
CA LEU A 184 -1.59 16.42 -16.06
C LEU A 184 -2.01 17.22 -14.82
N ALA A 185 -1.05 17.82 -14.12
CA ALA A 185 -1.34 18.65 -12.95
C ALA A 185 -2.03 19.98 -13.32
N VAL A 186 -1.62 20.59 -14.44
CA VAL A 186 -2.21 21.81 -14.99
C VAL A 186 -3.68 21.60 -15.38
N ASP A 187 -4.03 20.42 -15.88
CA ASP A 187 -5.40 20.02 -16.21
C ASP A 187 -6.30 19.85 -14.98
N ARG A 188 -5.72 19.90 -13.77
CA ARG A 188 -6.39 19.89 -12.45
C ARG A 188 -7.26 18.67 -12.18
N GLY A 189 -7.03 17.55 -12.86
CA GLY A 189 -7.61 16.27 -12.47
C GLY A 189 -6.98 15.82 -11.15
N ARG A 190 -7.76 15.71 -10.08
CA ARG A 190 -7.30 15.22 -8.78
C ARG A 190 -8.19 14.10 -8.28
N HIS A 191 -7.61 13.19 -7.52
CA HIS A 191 -8.37 12.15 -6.87
C HIS A 191 -7.87 11.99 -5.43
N LEU A 192 -8.81 11.84 -4.51
CA LEU A 192 -8.51 11.76 -3.09
C LEU A 192 -8.37 10.28 -2.71
N LEU A 193 -7.14 9.85 -2.52
CA LEU A 193 -6.79 8.48 -2.23
C LEU A 193 -6.76 8.23 -0.72
N ASP A 194 -7.12 7.02 -0.36
CA ASP A 194 -6.74 6.40 0.88
C ASP A 194 -5.25 6.05 0.87
N ILE A 195 -4.66 5.97 2.05
CA ILE A 195 -3.27 5.58 2.24
C ILE A 195 -3.21 4.50 3.29
N GLY A 196 -2.41 3.46 3.04
CA GLY A 196 -2.13 2.46 4.05
C GLY A 196 -1.05 2.93 5.02
N GLU A 197 -1.11 2.50 6.27
CA GLU A 197 -0.12 2.85 7.28
C GLU A 197 0.30 1.60 8.06
N VAL A 198 1.61 1.47 8.29
CA VAL A 198 2.23 0.46 9.16
C VAL A 198 3.16 1.19 10.13
N ASP A 199 2.90 1.09 11.44
CA ASP A 199 3.71 1.74 12.49
C ASP A 199 4.01 3.23 12.24
N GLY A 200 3.01 3.99 11.77
CA GLY A 200 3.18 5.42 11.44
C GLY A 200 3.83 5.71 10.08
N GLN A 201 4.23 4.67 9.34
CA GLN A 201 4.82 4.79 8.00
C GLN A 201 3.76 4.52 6.93
N ALA A 202 3.54 5.49 6.05
CA ALA A 202 2.60 5.43 4.95
C ALA A 202 3.11 4.56 3.80
N PHE A 203 2.17 3.92 3.10
CA PHE A 203 2.34 3.30 1.80
C PHE A 203 1.12 3.64 0.91
N ALA A 204 1.36 4.01 -0.33
CA ALA A 204 0.32 4.33 -1.30
C ALA A 204 -0.07 3.13 -2.17
N VAL A 205 0.85 2.16 -2.36
CA VAL A 205 0.67 1.04 -3.27
C VAL A 205 0.39 -0.25 -2.51
N MET A 206 1.37 -0.72 -1.71
CA MET A 206 1.26 -1.98 -0.99
C MET A 206 2.25 -2.11 0.16
N ALA A 207 1.86 -2.86 1.18
CA ALA A 207 2.74 -3.49 2.15
C ALA A 207 2.86 -4.99 1.87
N GLY A 208 3.97 -5.60 2.29
CA GLY A 208 4.19 -7.04 2.10
C GLY A 208 4.89 -7.66 3.29
N MET A 209 4.49 -8.89 3.62
CA MET A 209 5.19 -9.76 4.57
C MET A 209 5.52 -11.10 3.90
N GLY A 210 6.78 -11.48 3.96
CA GLY A 210 7.27 -12.73 3.38
C GLY A 210 8.05 -12.55 2.11
N PHE A 211 7.92 -13.55 1.22
CA PHE A 211 8.76 -13.81 0.06
C PHE A 211 9.62 -12.63 -0.38
N ASP A 212 10.92 -12.80 -0.12
CA ASP A 212 12.01 -11.82 -0.06
C ASP A 212 11.72 -10.49 -0.75
N ALA A 213 11.59 -9.40 0.02
CA ALA A 213 11.44 -8.06 -0.52
C ALA A 213 12.58 -7.67 -1.50
N LYS A 214 13.73 -8.37 -1.43
CA LYS A 214 14.84 -8.26 -2.40
C LYS A 214 14.59 -8.88 -3.78
N LEU A 215 13.56 -9.71 -3.96
CA LEU A 215 13.24 -10.32 -5.27
C LEU A 215 12.76 -9.30 -6.31
N LEU A 216 12.32 -8.11 -5.89
CA LEU A 216 12.00 -6.99 -6.78
C LEU A 216 13.24 -6.17 -7.21
N GLU A 217 14.34 -6.20 -6.44
CA GLU A 217 15.60 -5.54 -6.82
C GLU A 217 16.42 -6.38 -7.82
N ASP A 218 16.48 -7.70 -7.64
CA ASP A 218 17.28 -8.59 -8.51
C ASP A 218 16.71 -8.71 -9.96
N ALA A 219 15.55 -8.12 -10.22
CA ALA A 219 14.90 -8.11 -11.54
C ALA A 219 15.29 -6.93 -12.45
N SER A 220 16.16 -6.01 -12.03
CA SER A 220 16.80 -5.07 -12.97
C SER A 220 18.07 -4.46 -12.37
N THR A 221 19.24 -4.76 -12.94
CA THR A 221 19.83 -3.78 -13.87
C THR A 221 20.74 -4.40 -14.94
N THR A 222 21.15 -5.67 -14.84
CA THR A 222 22.16 -6.24 -15.76
C THR A 222 21.62 -7.24 -16.78
N LEU A 223 20.37 -7.70 -16.65
CA LEU A 223 19.79 -8.74 -17.52
C LEU A 223 18.60 -8.28 -18.38
N LYS A 224 18.37 -6.97 -18.55
CA LYS A 224 17.32 -6.46 -19.44
C LYS A 224 17.71 -6.44 -20.93
N ALA A 225 18.99 -6.64 -21.30
CA ALA A 225 19.43 -6.42 -22.69
C ALA A 225 19.60 -7.69 -23.56
N ARG A 226 19.64 -8.92 -23.02
CA ARG A 226 20.00 -10.10 -23.85
C ARG A 226 19.25 -11.41 -23.62
N VAL A 227 18.52 -11.59 -22.51
CA VAL A 227 17.89 -12.89 -22.19
C VAL A 227 16.50 -12.63 -21.61
N GLY A 228 15.51 -12.40 -22.49
CA GLY A 228 14.12 -12.14 -22.09
C GLY A 228 13.53 -13.21 -21.17
N SER A 229 12.44 -12.86 -20.47
CA SER A 229 11.46 -13.63 -19.64
C SER A 229 11.90 -14.89 -18.85
N LEU A 230 12.77 -15.76 -19.38
CA LEU A 230 13.32 -16.96 -18.74
C LEU A 230 14.19 -16.67 -17.50
N ALA A 231 14.91 -15.54 -17.46
CA ALA A 231 15.74 -15.19 -16.31
C ALA A 231 14.90 -14.90 -15.04
N TYR A 232 13.72 -14.29 -15.22
CA TYR A 232 12.75 -14.05 -14.15
C TYR A 232 12.19 -15.35 -13.57
N VAL A 233 11.87 -16.32 -14.44
CA VAL A 233 11.40 -17.65 -14.06
C VAL A 233 12.47 -18.41 -13.27
N LEU A 234 13.74 -18.32 -13.67
CA LEU A 234 14.85 -19.01 -13.00
C LEU A 234 15.19 -18.43 -11.62
N SER A 235 15.06 -17.11 -11.42
CA SER A 235 15.23 -16.48 -10.10
C SER A 235 14.09 -16.82 -9.14
N ALA A 236 12.84 -16.89 -9.63
CA ALA A 236 11.69 -17.37 -8.87
C ALA A 236 11.84 -18.87 -8.47
N LEU A 237 12.46 -19.70 -9.32
CA LEU A 237 12.69 -21.12 -9.05
C LEU A 237 13.57 -21.40 -7.82
N LYS A 238 14.57 -20.54 -7.55
CA LYS A 238 15.52 -20.74 -6.44
C LYS A 238 14.85 -20.66 -5.06
N HIS A 239 13.79 -19.88 -4.95
CA HIS A 239 13.09 -19.56 -3.71
C HIS A 239 11.85 -20.44 -3.47
N LEU A 240 11.53 -21.33 -4.42
CA LEU A 240 10.53 -22.39 -4.24
C LEU A 240 10.84 -23.30 -3.03
N ARG A 241 12.11 -23.37 -2.64
CA ARG A 241 12.61 -24.18 -1.52
C ARG A 241 12.39 -23.56 -0.15
N ASP A 242 12.03 -22.28 -0.06
CA ASP A 242 11.81 -21.66 1.24
C ASP A 242 10.65 -22.33 1.97
N ARG A 243 10.62 -22.28 3.29
CA ARG A 243 9.52 -22.85 4.05
C ARG A 243 8.34 -21.86 4.06
N PRO A 244 7.11 -22.28 3.68
CA PRO A 244 5.91 -21.46 3.87
C PRO A 244 5.80 -20.97 5.32
N MET A 245 5.40 -19.72 5.50
CA MET A 245 5.10 -19.16 6.81
C MET A 245 3.75 -19.66 7.33
N ARG A 246 3.63 -19.83 8.64
CA ARG A 246 2.34 -20.01 9.31
C ARG A 246 1.90 -18.65 9.82
N VAL A 247 0.78 -18.14 9.30
CA VAL A 247 0.26 -16.82 9.65
C VAL A 247 -1.11 -16.92 10.29
N GLN A 248 -1.36 -16.03 11.24
CA GLN A 248 -2.69 -15.66 11.72
C GLN A 248 -2.98 -14.29 11.13
N ILE A 249 -4.11 -14.17 10.43
CA ILE A 249 -4.53 -12.93 9.78
C ILE A 249 -5.84 -12.53 10.43
N GLN A 250 -5.85 -11.37 11.07
CA GLN A 250 -7.05 -10.75 11.60
C GLN A 250 -7.40 -9.55 10.71
N ILE A 251 -8.66 -9.47 10.31
CA ILE A 251 -9.22 -8.38 9.53
C ILE A 251 -10.29 -7.72 10.39
N ASP A 252 -10.16 -6.42 10.61
CA ASP A 252 -11.01 -5.62 11.48
C ASP A 252 -11.21 -6.30 12.84
N ASP A 253 -12.45 -6.54 13.23
CA ASP A 253 -12.83 -7.18 14.49
C ASP A 253 -13.20 -8.68 14.31
N ASP A 254 -12.96 -9.26 13.14
CA ASP A 254 -13.25 -10.67 12.87
C ASP A 254 -12.25 -11.61 13.58
N PRO A 255 -12.66 -12.87 13.89
CA PRO A 255 -11.76 -13.86 14.46
C PRO A 255 -10.53 -14.14 13.56
N PRO A 256 -9.32 -14.30 14.14
CA PRO A 256 -8.11 -14.56 13.36
C PRO A 256 -8.18 -15.84 12.53
N LEU A 257 -7.84 -15.72 11.24
CA LEU A 257 -7.76 -16.82 10.29
C LEU A 257 -6.34 -17.40 10.25
N ARG A 258 -6.22 -18.70 10.47
CA ARG A 258 -4.95 -19.41 10.32
C ARG A 258 -4.74 -19.82 8.87
N ARG A 259 -3.59 -19.46 8.30
CA ARG A 259 -3.20 -19.82 6.94
C ARG A 259 -1.72 -20.24 6.86
N ARG A 260 -1.40 -20.95 5.78
CA ARG A 260 -0.01 -21.15 5.34
C ARG A 260 0.19 -20.32 4.09
N ALA A 261 1.15 -19.40 4.11
CA ALA A 261 1.41 -18.49 3.01
C ALA A 261 2.89 -18.55 2.60
N ARG A 262 3.17 -18.13 1.37
CA ARG A 262 4.50 -17.77 0.88
C ARG A 262 4.74 -16.29 1.07
N THR A 263 3.74 -15.50 0.73
CA THR A 263 3.71 -14.06 0.93
C THR A 263 2.28 -13.63 1.24
N VAL A 264 2.15 -12.58 2.02
CA VAL A 264 0.91 -11.85 2.22
C VAL A 264 1.15 -10.42 1.75
N VAL A 265 0.32 -9.94 0.84
CA VAL A 265 0.37 -8.58 0.30
C VAL A 265 -0.87 -7.84 0.79
N VAL A 266 -0.68 -6.65 1.34
CA VAL A 266 -1.75 -5.72 1.69
C VAL A 266 -1.68 -4.58 0.69
N GLY A 267 -2.58 -4.56 -0.29
CA GLY A 267 -2.59 -3.58 -1.38
C GLY A 267 -3.67 -2.52 -1.21
N ASN A 268 -3.33 -1.30 -1.58
CA ASN A 268 -4.24 -0.17 -1.71
C ASN A 268 -4.67 0.07 -3.18
N VAL A 269 -3.82 -0.33 -4.12
CA VAL A 269 -4.06 -0.24 -5.57
C VAL A 269 -3.97 -1.62 -6.22
N GLY A 270 -4.70 -1.79 -7.33
CA GLY A 270 -4.90 -3.10 -7.93
C GLY A 270 -3.79 -3.66 -8.83
N ARG A 271 -2.83 -2.84 -9.24
CA ARG A 271 -1.81 -3.22 -10.23
C ARG A 271 -0.44 -3.53 -9.59
N LEU A 272 0.37 -4.25 -10.35
CA LEU A 272 1.79 -4.43 -10.11
C LEU A 272 2.57 -3.81 -11.27
N GLN A 273 3.90 -3.72 -11.13
CA GLN A 273 4.79 -3.30 -12.21
C GLN A 273 4.54 -4.11 -13.49
N GLY A 274 4.54 -3.43 -14.64
CA GLY A 274 4.27 -4.05 -15.94
C GLY A 274 2.78 -4.20 -16.30
N GLY A 275 1.87 -3.56 -15.56
CA GLY A 275 0.45 -3.46 -15.92
C GLY A 275 -0.42 -4.66 -15.52
N VAL A 276 0.16 -5.60 -14.78
CA VAL A 276 -0.51 -6.82 -14.29
C VAL A 276 -1.41 -6.48 -13.09
N ARG A 277 -2.69 -6.87 -13.09
CA ARG A 277 -3.61 -6.64 -11.96
C ARG A 277 -3.55 -7.82 -10.98
N LEU A 278 -2.81 -7.68 -9.88
CA LEU A 278 -2.81 -8.69 -8.81
C LEU A 278 -4.12 -8.67 -8.01
N LEU A 279 -4.59 -7.47 -7.70
CA LEU A 279 -5.80 -7.21 -6.93
C LEU A 279 -6.79 -6.53 -7.86
N ALA A 280 -7.53 -7.33 -8.64
CA ALA A 280 -8.33 -6.83 -9.75
C ALA A 280 -9.39 -5.80 -9.32
N ASP A 281 -9.91 -5.96 -8.10
CA ASP A 281 -11.02 -5.18 -7.53
C ASP A 281 -10.56 -4.15 -6.49
N ALA A 282 -9.25 -3.91 -6.34
CA ALA A 282 -8.75 -2.92 -5.39
C ALA A 282 -9.02 -1.50 -5.92
N GLU A 283 -9.71 -0.73 -5.09
CA GLU A 283 -10.08 0.67 -5.31
C GLU A 283 -9.40 1.50 -4.23
N PRO A 284 -8.63 2.54 -4.59
CA PRO A 284 -7.80 3.25 -3.65
C PRO A 284 -8.52 4.35 -2.85
N ASP A 285 -9.86 4.40 -2.87
CA ASP A 285 -10.69 5.45 -2.27
C ASP A 285 -11.95 4.91 -1.55
N ASN A 286 -12.00 3.60 -1.28
CA ASN A 286 -13.19 2.94 -0.69
C ASN A 286 -13.11 2.71 0.84
N GLY A 287 -12.05 3.20 1.48
CA GLY A 287 -11.77 3.05 2.90
C GLY A 287 -11.31 1.65 3.30
N GLN A 288 -10.82 0.84 2.36
CA GLN A 288 -10.42 -0.55 2.62
C GLN A 288 -9.10 -0.90 1.92
N LEU A 289 -8.40 -1.90 2.46
CA LEU A 289 -7.21 -2.49 1.86
C LEU A 289 -7.49 -3.96 1.51
N ASP A 290 -6.96 -4.40 0.38
CA ASP A 290 -7.06 -5.78 -0.08
C ASP A 290 -5.88 -6.62 0.39
N VAL A 291 -6.14 -7.79 0.96
CA VAL A 291 -5.15 -8.71 1.52
C VAL A 291 -5.08 -9.96 0.65
N ALA A 292 -4.06 -10.03 -0.21
CA ALA A 292 -3.77 -11.21 -1.01
C ALA A 292 -2.86 -12.18 -0.24
N ILE A 293 -3.35 -13.39 -0.01
CA ILE A 293 -2.64 -14.48 0.63
C ILE A 293 -2.22 -15.48 -0.44
N LEU A 294 -0.92 -15.50 -0.77
CA LEU A 294 -0.39 -16.35 -1.82
C LEU A 294 0.23 -17.60 -1.18
N ALA A 295 -0.26 -18.78 -1.56
CA ALA A 295 0.19 -20.06 -1.00
C ALA A 295 0.67 -21.11 -2.04
N PRO A 296 1.44 -20.74 -3.10
CA PRO A 296 1.94 -21.72 -4.06
C PRO A 296 2.99 -22.65 -3.41
N ARG A 297 2.94 -23.94 -3.76
CA ARG A 297 3.82 -24.98 -3.21
C ARG A 297 4.84 -25.47 -4.22
N HIS A 298 4.45 -25.55 -5.48
CA HIS A 298 5.26 -26.07 -6.57
C HIS A 298 5.39 -25.04 -7.70
N LEU A 299 6.36 -25.24 -8.60
CA LEU A 299 6.52 -24.39 -9.78
C LEU A 299 5.23 -24.28 -10.62
N THR A 300 4.50 -25.39 -10.75
CA THR A 300 3.22 -25.41 -11.45
C THR A 300 2.16 -24.52 -10.80
N ASP A 301 2.13 -24.43 -9.47
CA ASP A 301 1.24 -23.49 -8.76
C ASP A 301 1.62 -22.04 -9.07
N TRP A 302 2.92 -21.73 -9.16
CA TRP A 302 3.39 -20.38 -9.53
C TRP A 302 3.05 -20.02 -10.97
N VAL A 303 3.21 -20.95 -11.91
CA VAL A 303 2.81 -20.75 -13.30
C VAL A 303 1.29 -20.56 -13.41
N ALA A 304 0.50 -21.37 -12.69
CA ALA A 304 -0.95 -21.23 -12.66
C ALA A 304 -1.39 -19.89 -12.05
N LEU A 305 -0.72 -19.44 -10.99
CA LEU A 305 -0.95 -18.13 -10.38
C LEU A 305 -0.63 -17.00 -11.36
N ALA A 306 0.55 -17.01 -11.99
CA ALA A 306 0.95 -16.00 -12.97
C ALA A 306 -0.02 -15.94 -14.17
N TRP A 307 -0.44 -17.12 -14.66
CA TRP A 307 -1.42 -17.23 -15.74
C TRP A 307 -2.81 -16.74 -15.33
N GLY A 308 -3.24 -17.08 -14.12
CA GLY A 308 -4.49 -16.65 -13.50
C GLY A 308 -4.62 -15.13 -13.47
N ILE A 309 -3.58 -14.49 -12.93
CA ILE A 309 -3.46 -13.03 -12.83
C ILE A 309 -3.42 -12.39 -14.22
N LEU A 310 -2.60 -12.91 -15.15
CA LEU A 310 -2.48 -12.36 -16.50
C LEU A 310 -3.82 -12.40 -17.27
N ARG A 311 -4.58 -13.49 -17.10
CA ARG A 311 -5.89 -13.67 -17.74
C ARG A 311 -7.06 -13.05 -16.97
N ARG A 312 -6.79 -12.40 -15.83
CA ARG A 312 -7.80 -11.76 -14.98
C ARG A 312 -8.93 -12.71 -14.59
N HIS A 313 -8.58 -13.94 -14.24
CA HIS A 313 -9.57 -14.88 -13.70
C HIS A 313 -10.07 -14.37 -12.35
N GLU A 314 -11.40 -14.35 -12.16
CA GLU A 314 -12.03 -14.00 -10.87
C GLU A 314 -11.53 -14.88 -9.72
N HIS A 315 -11.21 -16.15 -10.01
CA HIS A 315 -10.59 -17.05 -9.06
C HIS A 315 -9.20 -17.48 -9.56
N VAL A 316 -8.16 -17.07 -8.83
CA VAL A 316 -6.79 -17.51 -9.06
C VAL A 316 -6.44 -18.62 -8.07
N PRO A 317 -6.13 -19.84 -8.52
CA PRO A 317 -5.74 -20.92 -7.62
C PRO A 317 -4.56 -20.53 -6.74
N ARG A 318 -4.59 -20.92 -5.46
CA ARG A 318 -3.56 -20.61 -4.45
C ARG A 318 -3.44 -19.13 -4.08
N MET A 319 -4.44 -18.34 -4.43
CA MET A 319 -4.62 -16.96 -3.97
C MET A 319 -5.96 -16.86 -3.26
N GLU A 320 -5.95 -16.27 -2.08
CA GLU A 320 -7.15 -15.87 -1.33
C GLU A 320 -7.06 -14.36 -1.14
N VAL A 321 -8.14 -13.64 -1.42
CA VAL A 321 -8.22 -12.19 -1.24
C VAL A 321 -9.25 -11.91 -0.15
N LEU A 322 -8.83 -11.16 0.87
CA LEU A 322 -9.68 -10.63 1.93
C LEU A 322 -9.65 -9.10 1.86
N ARG A 323 -10.55 -8.42 2.55
CA ARG A 323 -10.61 -6.96 2.55
C ARG A 323 -11.01 -6.42 3.92
N GLY A 324 -10.42 -5.31 4.33
CA GLY A 324 -10.79 -4.61 5.56
C GLY A 324 -9.99 -3.33 5.81
N SER A 325 -10.27 -2.67 6.92
CA SER A 325 -9.68 -1.37 7.28
C SER A 325 -8.51 -1.47 8.26
N ARG A 326 -8.50 -2.53 9.08
CA ARG A 326 -7.45 -2.86 10.06
C ARG A 326 -7.00 -4.30 9.85
N ILE A 327 -5.74 -4.50 9.52
CA ILE A 327 -5.18 -5.80 9.16
C ILE A 327 -4.04 -6.11 10.12
N THR A 328 -4.10 -7.24 10.80
CA THR A 328 -2.97 -7.74 11.61
C THR A 328 -2.53 -9.09 11.09
N ILE A 329 -1.29 -9.17 10.61
CA ILE A 329 -0.66 -10.41 10.14
C ILE A 329 0.39 -10.81 11.17
N THR A 330 0.19 -11.96 11.82
CA THR A 330 1.13 -12.53 12.78
C THR A 330 1.74 -13.83 12.25
N SER A 331 3.04 -13.82 11.96
CA SER A 331 3.84 -14.96 11.53
C SER A 331 4.45 -15.72 12.71
N ASP A 332 4.72 -17.02 12.52
CA ASP A 332 5.39 -17.88 13.50
C ASP A 332 6.87 -17.55 13.76
N ARG A 333 7.46 -16.71 12.91
CA ARG A 333 8.85 -16.23 12.95
C ARG A 333 8.97 -14.88 12.26
N ASP A 334 10.11 -14.21 12.43
CA ASP A 334 10.37 -12.95 11.73
C ASP A 334 10.36 -13.19 10.22
N GLN A 335 9.69 -12.30 9.51
CA GLN A 335 9.61 -12.30 8.06
C GLN A 335 10.14 -10.97 7.54
N PRO A 336 10.84 -10.99 6.39
CA PRO A 336 11.11 -9.75 5.66
C PRO A 336 9.79 -9.05 5.34
N CYS A 337 9.81 -7.72 5.41
CA CYS A 337 8.66 -6.87 5.15
C CYS A 337 9.06 -5.71 4.24
N GLN A 338 8.08 -5.12 3.56
CA GLN A 338 8.28 -3.98 2.67
C GLN A 338 7.07 -3.05 2.66
N LEU A 339 7.31 -1.78 2.32
CA LEU A 339 6.31 -0.76 2.04
C LEU A 339 6.67 -0.08 0.71
N ASP A 340 5.81 -0.19 -0.30
CA ASP A 340 6.01 0.35 -1.65
C ASP A 340 7.38 0.03 -2.27
N GLY A 341 7.84 -1.22 -2.10
CA GLY A 341 9.11 -1.73 -2.63
C GLY A 341 10.31 -1.49 -1.71
N ASP A 342 10.20 -0.59 -0.72
CA ASP A 342 11.26 -0.33 0.24
C ASP A 342 11.22 -1.33 1.39
N VAL A 343 12.36 -1.97 1.67
CA VAL A 343 12.51 -2.96 2.74
C VAL A 343 12.41 -2.27 4.10
N ILE A 344 11.61 -2.83 5.01
CA ILE A 344 11.56 -2.45 6.42
C ILE A 344 12.08 -3.60 7.30
N ASP A 345 12.36 -3.31 8.57
CA ASP A 345 12.90 -4.29 9.50
C ASP A 345 12.03 -5.56 9.57
N PRO A 346 12.65 -6.76 9.47
CA PRO A 346 11.95 -8.02 9.61
C PRO A 346 11.20 -8.11 10.93
N ARG A 347 10.00 -8.69 10.90
CA ARG A 347 9.10 -8.71 12.05
C ARG A 347 8.16 -9.90 12.02
N ARG A 348 7.62 -10.25 13.18
CA ARG A 348 6.55 -11.26 13.31
C ARG A 348 5.17 -10.70 13.05
N VAL A 349 4.95 -9.45 13.43
CA VAL A 349 3.63 -8.80 13.36
C VAL A 349 3.72 -7.63 12.39
N LEU A 350 2.84 -7.62 11.39
CA LEU A 350 2.60 -6.48 10.51
C LEU A 350 1.17 -6.02 10.76
N ALA A 351 1.03 -4.85 11.38
CA ALA A 351 -0.26 -4.21 11.59
C ALA A 351 -0.40 -3.08 10.57
N ALA A 352 -1.36 -3.21 9.67
CA ALA A 352 -1.68 -2.22 8.65
C ALA A 352 -3.07 -1.62 8.92
N THR A 353 -3.20 -0.31 8.75
CA THR A 353 -4.48 0.40 8.84
C THR A 353 -4.65 1.32 7.65
N VAL A 354 -5.89 1.51 7.22
CA VAL A 354 -6.22 2.53 6.22
C VAL A 354 -6.36 3.91 6.87
N ARG A 355 -5.83 4.93 6.19
CA ARG A 355 -6.13 6.34 6.42
C ARG A 355 -7.01 6.80 5.28
N PRO A 356 -8.34 6.89 5.48
CA PRO A 356 -9.24 7.22 4.41
C PRO A 356 -9.05 8.66 3.96
N ALA A 357 -9.21 8.90 2.66
CA ALA A 357 -9.22 10.22 2.06
C ALA A 357 -8.03 11.11 2.47
N ALA A 358 -6.83 10.52 2.46
CA ALA A 358 -5.64 11.11 3.06
C ALA A 358 -4.71 11.81 2.07
N LEU A 359 -4.77 11.51 0.78
CA LEU A 359 -3.83 12.05 -0.20
C LEU A 359 -4.53 12.52 -1.47
N TRP A 360 -4.45 13.81 -1.78
CA TRP A 360 -4.78 14.28 -3.12
C TRP A 360 -3.68 13.88 -4.11
N LEU A 361 -4.04 13.22 -5.20
CA LEU A 361 -3.14 12.86 -6.29
C LEU A 361 -3.63 13.45 -7.62
N CYS A 362 -2.74 14.04 -8.39
CA CYS A 362 -3.01 14.45 -9.77
C CYS A 362 -3.14 13.23 -10.69
N VAL A 363 -4.26 13.12 -11.41
CA VAL A 363 -4.62 11.97 -12.24
C VAL A 363 -5.34 12.37 -13.53
N TYR A 364 -5.44 11.45 -14.48
CA TYR A 364 -6.22 11.67 -15.70
C TYR A 364 -7.72 11.62 -15.38
N GLN A 365 -8.47 12.67 -15.76
CA GLN A 365 -9.93 12.67 -15.86
C GLN A 365 -10.66 11.89 -14.74
N PRO A 366 -10.56 12.31 -13.47
CA PRO A 366 -10.98 11.52 -12.31
C PRO A 366 -12.47 11.14 -12.32
N ASP A 367 -13.31 11.96 -12.96
CA ASP A 367 -14.77 11.80 -13.00
C ASP A 367 -15.27 10.74 -14.01
N ARG A 368 -14.37 10.17 -14.82
CA ARG A 368 -14.75 9.41 -16.04
C ARG A 368 -14.42 7.93 -16.00
N SER A 369 -13.65 7.46 -15.03
CA SER A 369 -13.40 6.03 -14.87
C SER A 369 -13.25 5.64 -13.40
N PRO A 370 -13.85 4.51 -12.97
CA PRO A 370 -13.55 3.92 -11.67
C PRO A 370 -12.10 3.42 -11.57
N ASP A 371 -11.43 3.19 -12.70
CA ASP A 371 -9.99 2.90 -12.73
C ASP A 371 -9.21 4.12 -13.22
N LEU A 372 -8.49 4.74 -12.30
CA LEU A 372 -7.65 5.92 -12.54
C LEU A 372 -6.68 5.76 -13.72
N ALA A 373 -6.30 4.53 -14.07
CA ALA A 373 -5.37 4.27 -15.14
C ALA A 373 -5.99 4.08 -16.53
N GLU A 374 -7.32 4.03 -16.68
CA GLU A 374 -8.00 3.93 -17.99
C GLU A 374 -8.09 5.29 -18.71
N GLY A 375 -8.01 6.40 -17.96
CA GLY A 375 -7.96 7.74 -18.52
C GLY A 375 -6.66 8.09 -19.26
N SER A 376 -5.64 7.23 -19.17
CA SER A 376 -4.32 7.46 -19.77
C SER A 376 -4.37 7.36 -21.30
N PRO A 377 -3.87 8.37 -22.04
CA PRO A 377 -3.97 8.42 -23.50
C PRO A 377 -3.19 7.30 -24.21
N ASN A 378 -2.20 6.69 -23.55
CA ASN A 378 -1.33 5.65 -24.11
C ASN A 378 -1.91 4.22 -24.05
N LYS A 379 -3.19 4.05 -23.68
CA LYS A 379 -3.83 2.73 -23.51
C LYS A 379 -4.98 2.41 -24.47
N ARG A 380 -5.26 3.28 -25.44
CA ARG A 380 -6.25 2.98 -26.50
C ARG A 380 -5.69 2.14 -27.63
#